data_AF-A0A0L0BYL3-F1
#
_entry.id   AF-A0A0L0BYL3-F1
#
_cell.length_a   1.000
_cell.length_b   1.000
_cell.length_c   1.000
_cell.angle_alpha   90.00
_cell.angle_beta   90.00
_cell.angle_gamma   90.00
#
_symmetry.space_group_name_H-M   'P 1'
#
loop_
_entity.id
_entity.type
_entity.pdbx_description
1 polymer ?
#
loop_
_entity_poly.entity_id
_entity_poly.type
_entity_poly.pdbx_seq_one_letter_code
_entity_poly.pdbx_strand_id
1 'polypeptide(L)'
;MKTFNLLLLNLCLITITSLASADLDAKEGRAIAECLDRFGGPTLENAERLQRFKEWSDTYEEIPCFTHCYLSKMFDFYNETKGFNGPNVIKQFGKVIYEACKPKLVEGNDQCEVAYSGFHCMVNLENDPFVIIESMQGLNADAKLAMKDCLHKFDQYEWQRFGEYSDYPVKEPIPCYTRCFVEKLQLFNHRLRKWNTQSMLDKLGFPDENANISGCLAMGQRRTHRFITDPIDNKSLCNLENDKNSDILRQCLQDNNHNPEISTNELLEKFKNYANWTYEEIPCFARCVVAEKGWFDIDHHRWNKQKIVDDLGENLYNYCRYEFSRPFKNVCTYAFKGLKCLKDAELNVIVTYSHLLECINEKATSMSQLLEYYHFPKGERIPCLFNCFANRAQLYDNNNEWIIKNWLKAFGPPRNVNMSNVAVCRVPDERRKTMNVCAWMYEEYNCWERFNYNTNGSVAYRKALRKSNGQKML
;
A
#
# COMPACT_ATOMS: atom_id res chain seq x y z
N MET A 1 1.30 -1.58 32.60
CA MET A 1 1.67 -0.39 31.80
C MET A 1 1.34 -0.72 30.37
N LYS A 2 0.24 -0.18 29.85
CA LYS A 2 -0.40 -0.64 28.61
C LYS A 2 0.28 0.00 27.41
N THR A 3 0.98 -0.85 26.67
CA THR A 3 1.60 -0.64 25.37
C THR A 3 0.54 -0.28 24.32
N PHE A 4 0.79 0.81 23.61
CA PHE A 4 0.14 1.13 22.32
C PHE A 4 0.46 0.00 21.34
N ASN A 5 -0.51 -0.88 21.09
CA ASN A 5 -0.44 -1.89 20.03
C ASN A 5 -1.13 -1.31 18.79
N LEU A 6 -0.32 -0.70 17.94
CA LEU A 6 -0.68 -0.31 16.59
C LEU A 6 -0.39 -1.51 15.67
N LEU A 7 -1.17 -2.59 15.79
CA LEU A 7 -1.15 -3.74 14.89
C LEU A 7 -2.25 -4.71 15.33
N LEU A 8 -3.41 -4.63 14.68
CA LEU A 8 -4.36 -5.75 14.49
C LEU A 8 -5.40 -5.32 13.44
N LEU A 9 -4.92 -5.11 12.21
CA LEU A 9 -5.77 -4.82 11.05
C LEU A 9 -5.78 -5.96 10.02
N ASN A 10 -5.20 -7.14 10.29
CA ASN A 10 -5.31 -8.28 9.39
C ASN A 10 -5.08 -9.62 10.11
N LEU A 11 -6.15 -10.26 10.58
CA LEU A 11 -6.38 -11.73 10.53
C LEU A 11 -7.63 -12.09 11.34
N CYS A 12 -8.81 -12.03 10.72
CA CYS A 12 -9.96 -12.77 11.20
C CYS A 12 -10.94 -13.08 10.06
N LEU A 13 -10.58 -14.03 9.21
CA LEU A 13 -11.54 -14.79 8.39
C LEU A 13 -10.92 -16.14 7.98
N ILE A 14 -10.61 -16.99 8.96
CA ILE A 14 -10.85 -18.44 8.80
C ILE A 14 -11.62 -18.93 10.03
N THR A 15 -12.93 -18.68 9.96
CA THR A 15 -14.05 -19.47 10.49
C THR A 15 -14.09 -19.90 11.96
N ILE A 16 -15.06 -19.28 12.64
CA ILE A 16 -16.08 -19.87 13.52
C ILE A 16 -15.60 -20.26 14.92
N THR A 17 -15.61 -19.29 15.84
CA THR A 17 -16.34 -19.30 17.13
C THR A 17 -16.04 -18.00 17.90
N SER A 18 -17.01 -17.57 18.73
CA SER A 18 -17.00 -16.43 19.67
C SER A 18 -17.04 -15.00 19.10
N LEU A 19 -18.26 -14.47 19.08
CA LEU A 19 -18.64 -13.11 19.49
C LEU A 19 -17.53 -12.36 20.26
N ALA A 20 -16.88 -11.42 19.60
CA ALA A 20 -16.32 -10.22 20.21
C ALA A 20 -16.20 -9.18 19.10
N SER A 21 -17.20 -8.30 19.03
CA SER A 21 -17.12 -7.04 18.32
C SER A 21 -15.87 -6.29 18.76
N ALA A 22 -15.08 -5.83 17.80
CA ALA A 22 -14.18 -4.71 18.05
C ALA A 22 -15.08 -3.48 18.28
N ASP A 23 -15.39 -3.22 19.55
CA ASP A 23 -16.02 -1.97 19.98
C ASP A 23 -15.07 -0.82 19.60
N LEU A 24 -15.51 0.07 18.72
CA LEU A 24 -15.23 1.50 18.92
C LEU A 24 -15.53 1.77 20.40
N ASP A 25 -14.61 2.40 21.16
CA ASP A 25 -14.87 2.68 22.57
C ASP A 25 -16.24 3.35 22.63
N ALA A 26 -17.23 2.69 23.27
CA ALA A 26 -18.62 3.12 23.20
C ALA A 26 -18.77 4.57 23.70
N LYS A 27 -17.80 5.05 24.48
CA LYS A 27 -17.63 6.45 24.87
C LYS A 27 -17.35 7.39 23.69
N GLU A 28 -16.40 7.05 22.81
CA GLU A 28 -16.03 7.84 21.64
C GLU A 28 -17.18 7.93 20.63
N GLY A 29 -17.82 6.80 20.33
CA GLY A 29 -18.98 6.79 19.45
C GLY A 29 -20.14 7.65 19.97
N ARG A 30 -20.39 7.64 21.29
CA ARG A 30 -21.38 8.52 21.93
C ARG A 30 -20.98 9.99 21.85
N ALA A 31 -19.72 10.33 22.13
CA ALA A 31 -19.25 11.70 22.07
C ALA A 31 -19.35 12.28 20.65
N ILE A 32 -18.96 11.52 19.63
CA ILE A 32 -19.08 11.92 18.23
C ILE A 32 -20.55 12.14 17.86
N ALA A 33 -21.44 11.19 18.19
CA ALA A 33 -22.87 11.32 17.90
C ALA A 33 -23.47 12.58 18.55
N GLU A 34 -23.22 12.79 19.85
CA GLU A 34 -23.69 13.96 20.59
C GLU A 34 -23.19 15.29 19.99
N CYS A 35 -21.94 15.32 19.51
CA CYS A 35 -21.37 16.53 18.89
C CYS A 35 -21.86 16.75 17.45
N LEU A 36 -22.30 15.69 16.76
CA LEU A 36 -22.86 15.76 15.41
C LEU A 36 -24.37 15.96 15.39
N ASP A 37 -25.10 15.79 16.49
CA ASP A 37 -26.57 15.85 16.53
C ASP A 37 -27.13 17.13 15.92
N ARG A 38 -26.46 18.28 16.11
CA ARG A 38 -26.87 19.58 15.54
C ARG A 38 -26.58 19.73 14.04
N PHE A 39 -25.86 18.78 13.46
CA PHE A 39 -25.38 18.76 12.08
C PHE A 39 -25.91 17.56 11.28
N GLY A 40 -27.07 17.02 11.68
CA GLY A 40 -27.69 15.86 11.03
C GLY A 40 -27.26 14.52 11.60
N GLY A 41 -26.46 14.49 12.67
CA GLY A 41 -26.03 13.28 13.35
C GLY A 41 -24.93 12.51 12.61
N PRO A 42 -24.69 11.25 12.98
CA PRO A 42 -23.66 10.39 12.38
C PRO A 42 -24.09 9.88 11.00
N THR A 43 -24.11 10.78 10.01
CA THR A 43 -24.34 10.45 8.59
C THR A 43 -23.04 10.01 7.90
N LEU A 44 -23.15 9.35 6.75
CA LEU A 44 -21.98 8.99 5.93
C LEU A 44 -21.15 10.22 5.55
N GLU A 45 -21.81 11.31 5.17
CA GLU A 45 -21.17 12.58 4.82
C GLU A 45 -20.35 13.16 5.99
N ASN A 46 -20.91 13.18 7.20
CA ASN A 46 -20.18 13.67 8.37
C ASN A 46 -19.03 12.74 8.76
N ALA A 47 -19.20 11.42 8.59
CA ALA A 47 -18.12 10.47 8.83
C ALA A 47 -16.95 10.66 7.84
N GLU A 48 -17.24 10.89 6.55
CA GLU A 48 -16.22 11.15 5.53
C GLU A 48 -15.46 12.47 5.80
N ARG A 49 -16.16 13.51 6.26
CA ARG A 49 -15.54 14.77 6.67
C ARG A 49 -14.62 14.56 7.86
N LEU A 50 -15.08 13.88 8.91
CA LEU A 50 -14.27 13.56 10.08
C LEU A 50 -13.04 12.69 9.75
N GLN A 51 -13.17 11.76 8.80
CA GLN A 51 -12.06 10.92 8.37
C GLN A 51 -10.90 11.74 7.77
N ARG A 52 -11.21 12.87 7.14
CA ARG A 52 -10.22 13.77 6.53
C ARG A 52 -9.94 14.99 7.40
N PHE A 53 -10.12 14.90 8.72
CA PHE A 53 -9.89 16.02 9.66
C PHE A 53 -8.51 16.67 9.50
N LYS A 54 -7.44 15.88 9.24
CA LYS A 54 -6.07 16.40 9.03
C LYS A 54 -5.87 17.12 7.68
N GLU A 55 -6.85 17.03 6.78
CA GLU A 55 -6.87 17.66 5.47
C GLU A 55 -7.78 18.90 5.45
N TRP A 56 -8.45 19.21 6.57
CA TRP A 56 -9.25 20.41 6.68
C TRP A 56 -8.37 21.66 6.60
N SER A 57 -8.99 22.79 6.26
CA SER A 57 -8.28 24.06 6.16
C SER A 57 -7.74 24.47 7.52
N ASP A 58 -6.49 24.93 7.58
CA ASP A 58 -5.92 25.49 8.81
C ASP A 58 -6.69 26.71 9.36
N THR A 59 -7.53 27.33 8.53
CA THR A 59 -8.31 28.53 8.88
C THR A 59 -9.80 28.27 9.07
N TYR A 60 -10.28 27.04 8.81
CA TYR A 60 -11.71 26.74 8.89
C TYR A 60 -11.98 25.27 9.22
N GLU A 61 -12.84 25.05 10.20
CA GLU A 61 -13.34 23.75 10.60
C GLU A 61 -14.56 23.37 9.75
N GLU A 62 -14.49 22.25 9.02
CA GLU A 62 -15.60 21.85 8.14
C GLU A 62 -16.91 21.67 8.94
N ILE A 63 -16.87 20.99 10.09
CA ILE A 63 -18.03 20.81 10.96
C ILE A 63 -17.95 21.85 12.08
N PRO A 64 -18.77 22.91 12.05
CA PRO A 64 -18.58 24.05 12.94
C PRO A 64 -18.59 23.68 14.44
N CYS A 65 -17.55 24.05 15.16
CA CYS A 65 -17.40 23.83 16.61
C CYS A 65 -17.43 22.36 17.04
N PHE A 66 -17.20 21.41 16.13
CA PHE A 66 -17.17 19.99 16.45
C PHE A 66 -16.01 19.67 17.40
N THR A 67 -14.81 20.17 17.09
CA THR A 67 -13.58 19.90 17.83
C THR A 67 -13.72 20.33 19.29
N HIS A 68 -14.31 21.50 19.54
CA HIS A 68 -14.56 21.98 20.90
C HIS A 68 -15.41 21.01 21.73
N CYS A 69 -16.54 20.56 21.18
CA CYS A 69 -17.43 19.61 21.82
C CYS A 69 -16.78 18.23 21.98
N TYR A 70 -16.08 17.76 20.94
CA TYR A 70 -15.48 16.44 20.92
C TYR A 70 -14.38 16.34 21.98
N LEU A 71 -13.50 17.34 22.05
CA LEU A 71 -12.39 17.34 22.97
C LEU A 71 -12.82 17.38 24.43
N SER A 72 -13.84 18.16 24.77
CA SER A 72 -14.32 18.27 26.15
C SER A 72 -14.92 16.99 26.70
N LYS A 73 -15.51 16.15 25.83
CA LYS A 73 -16.12 14.88 26.19
C LYS A 73 -15.09 13.75 26.25
N MET A 74 -14.07 13.81 25.40
CA MET A 74 -13.15 12.71 25.22
C MET A 74 -11.90 12.80 26.08
N PHE A 75 -11.36 14.00 26.27
CA PHE A 75 -10.00 14.15 26.77
C PHE A 75 -9.91 15.08 27.98
N ASP A 76 -9.04 14.71 28.92
CA ASP A 76 -8.74 15.51 30.11
C ASP A 76 -7.78 16.67 29.81
N PHE A 77 -7.21 16.73 28.61
CA PHE A 77 -6.35 17.82 28.17
C PHE A 77 -7.12 19.05 27.67
N TYR A 78 -8.45 19.00 27.57
CA TYR A 78 -9.27 20.12 27.12
C TYR A 78 -10.51 20.29 28.01
N ASN A 79 -10.89 21.54 28.26
CA ASN A 79 -12.10 21.88 28.99
C ASN A 79 -12.87 22.99 28.27
N GLU A 80 -14.20 22.87 28.16
CA GLU A 80 -15.04 23.84 27.41
C GLU A 80 -14.89 25.28 27.89
N THR A 81 -14.61 25.49 29.18
CA THR A 81 -14.51 26.83 29.76
C THR A 81 -13.08 27.33 29.90
N LYS A 82 -12.11 26.42 30.08
CA LYS A 82 -10.72 26.77 30.38
C LYS A 82 -9.76 26.54 29.20
N GLY A 83 -10.22 25.90 28.12
CA GLY A 83 -9.39 25.54 26.98
C GLY A 83 -8.40 24.41 27.30
N PHE A 84 -7.23 24.43 26.64
CA PHE A 84 -6.20 23.39 26.76
C PHE A 84 -5.46 23.42 28.10
N ASN A 85 -5.33 22.26 28.72
CA ASN A 85 -4.51 22.04 29.91
C ASN A 85 -3.09 21.62 29.50
N GLY A 86 -2.12 22.54 29.61
CA GLY A 86 -0.73 22.31 29.18
C GLY A 86 -0.09 21.01 29.73
N PRO A 87 -0.11 20.76 31.06
CA PRO A 87 0.40 19.51 31.61
C PRO A 87 -0.20 18.23 31.00
N ASN A 88 -1.52 18.21 30.77
CA ASN A 88 -2.19 17.06 30.16
C ASN A 88 -1.91 16.96 28.65
N VAL A 89 -1.76 18.08 27.94
CA VAL A 89 -1.31 18.09 26.54
C VAL A 89 0.10 17.51 26.43
N ILE A 90 1.03 17.94 27.28
CA ILE A 90 2.40 17.40 27.32
C ILE A 90 2.38 15.91 27.62
N LYS A 91 1.50 15.45 28.51
CA LYS A 91 1.35 14.03 28.84
C LYS A 91 0.84 13.22 27.64
N GLN A 92 -0.07 13.77 26.84
CA GLN A 92 -0.71 13.06 25.72
C GLN A 92 0.13 13.10 24.45
N PHE A 93 0.62 14.27 24.05
CA PHE A 93 1.31 14.52 22.77
C PHE A 93 2.83 14.74 22.93
N GLY A 94 3.32 14.83 24.17
CA GLY A 94 4.72 15.11 24.43
C GLY A 94 5.06 16.60 24.44
N LYS A 95 6.23 16.92 25.02
CA LYS A 95 6.69 18.30 25.20
C LYS A 95 7.00 19.02 23.88
N VAL A 96 7.54 18.30 22.89
CA VAL A 96 7.94 18.88 21.60
C VAL A 96 6.72 19.43 20.86
N ILE A 97 5.66 18.64 20.74
CA ILE A 97 4.39 19.06 20.12
C ILE A 97 3.77 20.22 20.89
N TYR A 98 3.74 20.12 22.22
CA TYR A 98 3.21 21.19 23.06
C TYR A 98 3.91 22.53 22.81
N GLU A 99 5.25 22.58 22.80
CA GLU A 99 5.98 23.83 22.57
C GLU A 99 5.78 24.36 21.14
N ALA A 100 5.72 23.49 20.14
CA ALA A 100 5.47 23.87 18.75
C ALA A 100 4.06 24.47 18.55
N CYS A 101 3.04 23.85 19.16
CA CYS A 101 1.65 24.28 19.03
C CYS A 101 1.22 25.32 20.07
N LYS A 102 2.06 25.67 21.04
CA LYS A 102 1.73 26.57 22.14
C LYS A 102 1.03 27.87 21.72
N PRO A 103 1.44 28.57 20.64
CA PRO A 103 0.72 29.75 20.17
C PRO A 103 -0.72 29.42 19.72
N LYS A 104 -0.91 28.29 19.03
CA LYS A 104 -2.20 27.83 18.49
C LYS A 104 -3.16 27.34 19.58
N LEU A 105 -2.66 26.94 20.74
CA LEU A 105 -3.50 26.51 21.88
C LEU A 105 -4.29 27.65 22.53
N VAL A 106 -4.03 28.91 22.16
CA VAL A 106 -4.72 30.10 22.68
C VAL A 106 -5.20 31.06 21.58
N GLU A 107 -4.96 30.72 20.31
CA GLU A 107 -5.26 31.56 19.15
C GLU A 107 -6.69 31.29 18.66
N GLY A 108 -7.51 32.35 18.56
CA GLY A 108 -8.89 32.28 18.06
C GLY A 108 -9.76 33.37 18.65
N ASN A 109 -10.85 33.70 17.96
CA ASN A 109 -11.84 34.68 18.40
C ASN A 109 -12.80 34.12 19.45
N ASP A 110 -12.99 32.80 19.46
CA ASP A 110 -13.85 32.08 20.40
C ASP A 110 -13.27 30.70 20.78
N GLN A 111 -13.96 29.99 21.67
CA GLN A 111 -13.50 28.68 22.15
C GLN A 111 -13.55 27.58 21.08
N CYS A 112 -14.37 27.73 20.03
CA CYS A 112 -14.42 26.80 18.91
C CYS A 112 -13.16 26.94 18.05
N GLU A 113 -12.81 28.17 17.67
CA GLU A 113 -11.60 28.47 16.90
C GLU A 113 -10.32 28.09 17.66
N VAL A 114 -10.28 28.36 18.97
CA VAL A 114 -9.14 27.96 19.83
C VAL A 114 -9.02 26.43 19.86
N ALA A 115 -10.13 25.71 20.08
CA ALA A 115 -10.13 24.25 20.11
C ALA A 115 -9.63 23.67 18.79
N TYR A 116 -10.18 24.17 17.68
CA TYR A 116 -9.84 23.72 16.34
C TYR A 116 -8.37 23.98 16.02
N SER A 117 -7.92 25.23 16.14
CA SER A 117 -6.54 25.64 15.82
C SER A 117 -5.52 24.87 16.64
N GLY A 118 -5.77 24.73 17.94
CA GLY A 118 -4.87 24.02 18.84
C GLY A 118 -4.81 22.53 18.54
N PHE A 119 -5.95 21.88 18.37
CA PHE A 119 -6.01 20.45 18.11
C PHE A 119 -5.51 20.07 16.71
N HIS A 120 -5.92 20.82 15.69
CA HIS A 120 -5.48 20.64 14.31
C HIS A 120 -3.95 20.73 14.22
N CYS A 121 -3.34 21.72 14.88
CA CYS A 121 -1.89 21.80 15.00
C CYS A 121 -1.28 20.53 15.60
N MET A 122 -1.81 20.06 16.75
CA MET A 122 -1.24 18.89 17.44
C MET A 122 -1.36 17.61 16.60
N VAL A 123 -2.52 17.33 16.01
CA VAL A 123 -2.72 16.10 15.23
C VAL A 123 -1.98 16.11 13.89
N ASN A 124 -1.74 17.29 13.31
CA ASN A 124 -0.95 17.41 12.08
C ASN A 124 0.55 17.23 12.35
N LEU A 125 1.02 17.64 13.53
CA LEU A 125 2.41 17.49 13.94
C LEU A 125 2.73 16.15 14.60
N GLU A 126 1.72 15.36 15.00
CA GLU A 126 1.90 14.07 15.67
C GLU A 126 2.80 13.09 14.90
N ASN A 127 2.61 13.04 13.58
CA ASN A 127 3.36 12.17 12.68
C ASN A 127 4.43 12.93 11.87
N ASP A 128 4.65 14.20 12.17
CA ASP A 128 5.67 14.99 11.48
C ASP A 128 7.07 14.42 11.82
N PRO A 129 7.88 14.07 10.83
CA PRO A 129 9.15 13.41 11.10
C PRO A 129 10.16 14.31 11.82
N PHE A 130 10.08 15.64 11.67
CA PHE A 130 10.96 16.56 12.40
C PHE A 130 10.61 16.62 13.88
N VAL A 131 9.32 16.50 14.20
CA VAL A 131 8.83 16.34 15.57
C VAL A 131 9.26 15.00 16.15
N ILE A 132 9.09 13.91 15.39
CA ILE A 132 9.50 12.57 15.82
C ILE A 132 11.01 12.57 16.12
N ILE A 133 11.86 13.06 15.21
CA ILE A 133 13.32 13.17 15.41
C ILE A 133 13.65 13.97 16.67
N GLU A 134 12.98 15.10 16.88
CA GLU A 134 13.21 15.93 18.07
C GLU A 134 12.81 15.22 19.37
N SER A 135 11.77 14.38 19.32
CA SER A 135 11.29 13.62 20.47
C SER A 135 12.13 12.38 20.82
N MET A 136 13.02 11.92 19.93
CA MET A 136 13.86 10.74 20.16
C MET A 136 14.76 10.91 21.37
N GLN A 137 14.75 9.92 22.26
CA GLN A 137 15.61 9.83 23.43
C GLN A 137 16.95 9.16 23.07
N GLY A 138 18.02 9.48 23.79
CA GLY A 138 19.36 8.92 23.56
C GLY A 138 20.15 9.58 22.41
N LEU A 139 19.47 10.30 21.51
CA LEU A 139 20.14 11.09 20.47
C LEU A 139 20.61 12.44 21.01
N ASN A 140 21.84 12.82 20.69
CA ASN A 140 22.34 14.16 20.98
C ASN A 140 21.85 15.20 19.95
N ALA A 141 22.12 16.48 20.21
CA ALA A 141 21.66 17.58 19.34
C ALA A 141 22.21 17.48 17.91
N ASP A 142 23.50 17.10 17.76
CA ASP A 142 24.14 16.95 16.45
C ASP A 142 23.50 15.84 15.62
N ALA A 143 23.14 14.72 16.26
CA ALA A 143 22.46 13.62 15.61
C ALA A 143 21.08 14.03 15.09
N LYS A 144 20.28 14.69 15.95
CA LYS A 144 18.97 15.21 15.57
C LYS A 144 19.09 16.20 14.41
N LEU A 145 20.05 17.12 14.46
CA LEU A 145 20.29 18.08 13.39
C LEU A 145 20.68 17.38 12.08
N ALA A 146 21.62 16.43 12.13
CA ALA A 146 22.03 15.68 10.94
C ALA A 146 20.87 14.89 10.32
N MET A 147 20.03 14.27 11.16
CA MET A 147 18.82 13.56 10.74
C MET A 147 17.82 14.50 10.06
N LYS A 148 17.58 15.70 10.59
CA LYS A 148 16.69 16.70 9.98
C LYS A 148 17.23 17.23 8.66
N ASP A 149 18.51 17.62 8.63
CA ASP A 149 19.20 18.09 7.42
C ASP A 149 19.16 17.06 6.29
N CYS A 150 19.32 15.78 6.64
CA CYS A 150 19.27 14.70 5.68
C CYS A 150 17.85 14.47 5.16
N LEU A 151 16.82 14.68 5.98
CA LEU A 151 15.43 14.52 5.57
C LEU A 151 14.97 15.66 4.65
N HIS A 152 15.44 16.88 4.88
CA HIS A 152 15.15 18.05 4.04
C HIS A 152 15.59 17.90 2.57
N LYS A 153 16.42 16.89 2.24
CA LYS A 153 16.83 16.59 0.87
C LYS A 153 15.76 15.87 0.04
N PHE A 154 14.70 15.39 0.68
CA PHE A 154 13.64 14.60 0.08
C PHE A 154 12.33 15.38 0.04
N ASP A 155 11.48 15.07 -0.94
CA ASP A 155 10.15 15.64 -1.06
C ASP A 155 9.27 15.29 0.14
N GLN A 156 8.31 16.17 0.45
CA GLN A 156 7.37 15.99 1.58
C GLN A 156 6.54 14.70 1.48
N TYR A 157 6.36 14.15 0.28
CA TYR A 157 5.70 12.86 0.10
C TYR A 157 6.49 11.71 0.76
N GLU A 158 7.83 11.70 0.66
CA GLU A 158 8.66 10.66 1.27
C GLU A 158 8.71 10.80 2.80
N TRP A 159 8.42 11.98 3.35
CA TRP A 159 8.37 12.22 4.79
C TRP A 159 7.31 11.37 5.48
N GLN A 160 6.20 11.07 4.80
CA GLN A 160 5.14 10.20 5.31
C GLN A 160 5.64 8.78 5.61
N ARG A 161 6.71 8.35 4.92
CA ARG A 161 7.33 7.02 5.08
C ARG A 161 8.33 6.96 6.22
N PHE A 162 8.58 8.07 6.91
CA PHE A 162 9.48 8.11 8.06
C PHE A 162 9.00 7.22 9.21
N GLY A 163 7.69 7.09 9.41
CA GLY A 163 7.11 6.21 10.42
C GLY A 163 7.50 4.73 10.25
N GLU A 164 7.74 4.28 9.02
CA GLU A 164 8.13 2.90 8.68
C GLU A 164 9.51 2.51 9.26
N TYR A 165 10.33 3.47 9.70
CA TYR A 165 11.62 3.16 10.36
C TYR A 165 11.46 2.46 11.71
N SER A 166 10.29 2.58 12.35
CA SER A 166 10.00 1.93 13.62
C SER A 166 9.77 0.42 13.51
N ASP A 167 9.45 -0.09 12.32
CA ASP A 167 9.08 -1.49 12.08
C ASP A 167 10.28 -2.42 11.81
N TYR A 168 11.51 -1.99 12.14
CA TYR A 168 12.76 -2.72 11.81
C TYR A 168 12.81 -3.20 10.35
N PRO A 169 12.67 -2.31 9.36
CA PRO A 169 12.49 -2.74 7.99
C PRO A 169 13.79 -3.33 7.42
N VAL A 170 13.68 -4.50 6.76
CA VAL A 170 14.82 -5.16 6.07
C VAL A 170 15.41 -4.28 4.97
N LYS A 171 14.62 -3.31 4.47
CA LYS A 171 14.96 -2.34 3.45
C LYS A 171 14.65 -0.94 3.98
N GLU A 172 15.60 -0.03 3.84
CA GLU A 172 15.45 1.36 4.26
C GLU A 172 14.21 2.03 3.61
N PRO A 173 13.26 2.57 4.41
CA PRO A 173 12.03 3.19 3.91
C PRO A 173 12.31 4.39 3.00
N ILE A 174 13.01 5.40 3.53
CA ILE A 174 13.45 6.57 2.78
C ILE A 174 14.87 6.29 2.29
N PRO A 175 15.08 6.03 0.99
CA PRO A 175 16.38 5.57 0.49
C PRO A 175 17.53 6.53 0.83
N CYS A 176 18.64 5.99 1.32
CA CYS A 176 19.88 6.72 1.62
C CYS A 176 19.80 7.75 2.76
N TYR A 177 18.65 7.89 3.42
CA TYR A 177 18.46 8.77 4.55
C TYR A 177 19.40 8.43 5.73
N THR A 178 19.44 7.15 6.09
CA THR A 178 20.35 6.55 7.08
C THR A 178 21.79 6.78 6.72
N ARG A 179 22.14 6.53 5.46
CA ARG A 179 23.51 6.75 4.99
C ARG A 179 23.92 8.22 5.13
N CYS A 180 23.04 9.15 4.79
CA CYS A 180 23.32 10.58 4.88
C CYS A 180 23.71 10.99 6.30
N PHE A 181 22.94 10.59 7.33
CA PHE A 181 23.29 10.98 8.69
C PHE A 181 24.46 10.15 9.24
N VAL A 182 24.63 8.89 8.83
CA VAL A 182 25.81 8.07 9.17
C VAL A 182 27.11 8.73 8.67
N GLU A 183 27.09 9.28 7.47
CA GLU A 183 28.22 10.00 6.88
C GLU A 183 28.43 11.36 7.57
N LYS A 184 27.38 12.19 7.72
CA LYS A 184 27.46 13.48 8.41
C LYS A 184 28.00 13.36 9.84
N LEU A 185 27.56 12.33 10.56
CA LEU A 185 27.97 12.08 11.94
C LEU A 185 29.31 11.33 12.04
N GLN A 186 29.88 10.89 10.92
CA GLN A 186 31.12 10.12 10.82
C GLN A 186 31.07 8.81 11.62
N LEU A 187 29.92 8.12 11.58
CA LEU A 187 29.68 6.88 12.32
C LEU A 187 30.33 5.67 11.66
N PHE A 188 30.63 5.75 10.36
CA PHE A 188 31.28 4.68 9.62
C PHE A 188 32.54 5.18 8.91
N ASN A 189 33.66 4.49 9.15
CA ASN A 189 34.90 4.76 8.45
C ASN A 189 34.95 3.89 7.18
N HIS A 190 34.70 4.53 6.03
CA HIS A 190 34.70 3.84 4.72
C HIS A 190 36.06 3.26 4.32
N ARG A 191 37.18 3.87 4.75
CA ARG A 191 38.54 3.37 4.46
C ARG A 191 38.82 2.09 5.24
N LEU A 192 38.46 2.07 6.52
CA LEU A 192 38.70 0.94 7.41
C LEU A 192 37.57 -0.09 7.39
N ARG A 193 36.44 0.22 6.73
CA ARG A 193 35.18 -0.54 6.76
C ARG A 193 34.74 -0.89 8.18
N LYS A 194 34.84 0.08 9.09
CA LYS A 194 34.57 -0.10 10.53
C LYS A 194 33.62 0.96 11.05
N TRP A 195 32.69 0.53 11.89
CA TRP A 195 31.85 1.43 12.69
C TRP A 195 32.69 2.12 13.76
N ASN A 196 32.48 3.43 13.91
CA ASN A 196 32.98 4.22 15.01
C ASN A 196 32.01 4.08 16.19
N THR A 197 32.20 3.01 16.97
CA THR A 197 31.34 2.66 18.10
C THR A 197 31.29 3.77 19.16
N GLN A 198 32.39 4.51 19.35
CA GLN A 198 32.42 5.64 20.27
C GLN A 198 31.50 6.77 19.79
N SER A 199 31.60 7.17 18.53
CA SER A 199 30.68 8.18 17.97
C SER A 199 29.23 7.70 17.94
N MET A 200 28.98 6.40 17.73
CA MET A 200 27.62 5.86 17.81
C MET A 200 27.07 5.99 19.23
N LEU A 201 27.90 5.73 20.25
CA LEU A 201 27.50 5.86 21.64
C LEU A 201 27.25 7.33 22.00
N ASP A 202 28.21 8.20 21.67
CA ASP A 202 28.17 9.63 22.02
C ASP A 202 27.04 10.39 21.30
N LYS A 203 26.70 9.97 20.07
CA LYS A 203 25.75 10.70 19.21
C LYS A 203 24.38 10.06 19.13
N LEU A 204 24.31 8.73 19.08
CA LEU A 204 23.07 7.98 18.92
C LEU A 204 22.62 7.26 20.21
N GLY A 205 23.42 7.28 21.27
CA GLY A 205 23.14 6.46 22.46
C GLY A 205 23.17 4.96 22.17
N PHE A 206 23.88 4.54 21.11
CA PHE A 206 23.98 3.15 20.68
C PHE A 206 25.45 2.67 20.68
N PRO A 207 25.73 1.44 21.12
CA PRO A 207 24.80 0.43 21.60
C PRO A 207 24.33 0.67 23.03
N ASP A 208 23.16 0.11 23.36
CA ASP A 208 22.74 -0.09 24.75
C ASP A 208 23.85 -0.82 25.52
N GLU A 209 24.04 -0.53 26.81
CA GLU A 209 25.14 -1.06 27.64
C GLU A 209 25.20 -2.60 27.63
N ASN A 210 24.07 -3.25 27.34
CA ASN A 210 23.93 -4.71 27.27
C ASN A 210 23.93 -5.30 25.85
N ALA A 211 24.12 -4.51 24.80
CA ALA A 211 24.03 -5.03 23.44
C ALA A 211 25.26 -5.90 23.08
N ASN A 212 25.02 -7.05 22.45
CA ASN A 212 26.08 -7.93 21.97
C ASN A 212 26.72 -7.40 20.67
N ILE A 213 27.57 -6.38 20.81
CA ILE A 213 28.31 -5.73 19.70
C ILE A 213 29.13 -6.77 18.93
N SER A 214 29.79 -7.69 19.65
CA SER A 214 30.59 -8.77 19.06
C SER A 214 29.77 -9.66 18.14
N GLY A 215 28.53 -9.98 18.50
CA GLY A 215 27.60 -10.74 17.67
C GLY A 215 27.23 -10.00 16.38
N CYS A 216 26.95 -8.70 16.47
CA CYS A 216 26.64 -7.86 15.30
C CYS A 216 27.83 -7.72 14.35
N LEU A 217 29.04 -7.51 14.88
CA LEU A 217 30.26 -7.44 14.07
C LEU A 217 30.59 -8.78 13.40
N ALA A 218 30.39 -9.90 14.11
CA ALA A 218 30.57 -11.24 13.55
C ALA A 218 29.59 -11.56 12.41
N MET A 219 28.34 -11.05 12.49
CA MET A 219 27.37 -11.16 11.40
C MET A 219 27.80 -10.37 10.15
N GLY A 220 28.42 -9.20 10.33
CA GLY A 220 29.01 -8.42 9.23
C GLY A 220 30.15 -9.15 8.52
N GLN A 221 31.04 -9.80 9.26
CA GLN A 221 32.18 -10.54 8.72
C GLN A 221 31.79 -11.80 7.92
N ARG A 222 30.69 -12.47 8.30
CA ARG A 222 30.18 -13.64 7.54
C ARG A 222 29.60 -13.25 6.18
N ARG A 223 29.07 -12.03 6.02
CA ARG A 223 28.58 -11.53 4.72
C ARG A 223 29.70 -11.09 3.78
N THR A 224 30.84 -10.63 4.31
CA THR A 224 32.01 -10.26 3.50
C THR A 224 32.76 -11.44 2.88
N HIS A 225 32.57 -12.69 3.35
CA HIS A 225 33.23 -13.86 2.76
C HIS A 225 32.56 -14.45 1.51
N ARG A 226 31.41 -13.93 1.07
CA ARG A 226 30.77 -14.33 -0.21
C ARG A 226 30.93 -13.32 -1.36
N PHE A 227 31.50 -12.15 -1.08
CA PHE A 227 31.74 -11.10 -2.08
C PHE A 227 33.18 -10.61 -1.96
N ILE A 228 34.14 -11.42 -2.42
CA ILE A 228 35.51 -10.97 -2.66
C ILE A 228 35.91 -11.44 -4.05
N THR A 229 35.57 -10.63 -5.04
CA THR A 229 36.44 -10.21 -6.15
C THR A 229 35.72 -9.04 -6.82
N ASP A 230 35.97 -7.83 -6.33
CA ASP A 230 36.26 -6.65 -7.17
C ASP A 230 36.38 -5.37 -6.30
N PRO A 231 37.31 -4.45 -6.63
CA PRO A 231 37.51 -3.24 -5.87
C PRO A 231 36.39 -2.24 -6.20
N ILE A 232 35.44 -2.11 -5.28
CA ILE A 232 34.38 -1.10 -5.38
C ILE A 232 35.00 0.29 -5.14
N ASP A 233 35.07 1.08 -6.21
CA ASP A 233 35.45 2.49 -6.18
C ASP A 233 34.38 3.30 -5.42
N ASN A 234 34.79 3.90 -4.30
CA ASN A 234 33.92 4.21 -3.17
C ASN A 234 33.33 5.63 -3.27
N LYS A 235 32.98 6.09 -4.48
CA LYS A 235 32.61 7.51 -4.72
C LYS A 235 31.36 7.78 -5.54
N SER A 236 30.65 6.77 -6.07
CA SER A 236 29.48 7.02 -6.93
C SER A 236 28.11 6.63 -6.37
N LEU A 237 28.02 6.00 -5.20
CA LEU A 237 26.76 5.40 -4.75
C LEU A 237 25.87 6.36 -3.95
N CYS A 238 25.62 7.60 -4.40
CA CYS A 238 24.64 8.52 -3.78
C CYS A 238 24.19 9.62 -4.77
N ASN A 239 23.71 9.22 -5.95
CA ASN A 239 22.85 10.08 -6.76
C ASN A 239 21.38 9.67 -6.52
N LEU A 240 20.55 10.69 -6.29
CA LEU A 240 19.19 10.59 -5.78
C LEU A 240 18.18 10.10 -6.85
N GLU A 241 17.35 9.15 -6.43
CA GLU A 241 15.97 8.79 -6.82
C GLU A 241 15.56 8.56 -8.29
N ASN A 242 16.34 9.01 -9.27
CA ASN A 242 16.24 8.48 -10.64
C ASN A 242 17.09 7.21 -10.85
N ASP A 243 17.94 6.85 -9.89
CA ASP A 243 19.00 5.86 -10.08
C ASP A 243 18.65 4.42 -9.69
N LYS A 244 17.88 4.05 -8.66
CA LYS A 244 17.70 2.59 -8.38
C LYS A 244 16.98 1.79 -9.47
N ASN A 245 15.93 2.36 -10.06
CA ASN A 245 15.29 1.73 -11.22
C ASN A 245 16.16 1.94 -12.45
N SER A 246 16.73 3.13 -12.69
CA SER A 246 17.54 3.35 -13.89
C SER A 246 18.89 2.63 -13.87
N ASP A 247 19.44 2.28 -12.71
CA ASP A 247 20.66 1.50 -12.48
C ASP A 247 20.39 0.03 -12.68
N ILE A 248 19.29 -0.51 -12.13
CA ILE A 248 18.84 -1.87 -12.46
C ILE A 248 18.58 -1.96 -13.97
N LEU A 249 17.91 -0.96 -14.56
CA LEU A 249 17.67 -0.92 -16.00
C LEU A 249 18.99 -0.78 -16.77
N ARG A 250 19.90 0.13 -16.42
CA ARG A 250 21.19 0.33 -17.09
C ARG A 250 22.08 -0.90 -16.97
N GLN A 251 22.18 -1.50 -15.79
CA GLN A 251 22.89 -2.74 -15.52
C GLN A 251 22.32 -3.88 -16.37
N CYS A 252 21.00 -4.08 -16.33
CA CYS A 252 20.37 -5.12 -17.13
C CYS A 252 20.46 -4.85 -18.65
N LEU A 253 20.44 -3.59 -19.09
CA LEU A 253 20.66 -3.24 -20.50
C LEU A 253 22.12 -3.50 -20.90
N GLN A 254 23.09 -3.27 -20.01
CA GLN A 254 24.51 -3.56 -20.24
C GLN A 254 24.78 -5.07 -20.28
N ASP A 255 24.26 -5.82 -19.32
CA ASP A 255 24.49 -7.27 -19.18
C ASP A 255 23.83 -8.08 -20.30
N ASN A 256 22.71 -7.60 -20.85
CA ASN A 256 21.99 -8.27 -21.94
C ASN A 256 22.33 -7.69 -23.33
N ASN A 257 23.29 -6.74 -23.43
CA ASN A 257 23.72 -6.22 -24.72
C ASN A 257 24.68 -7.19 -25.41
N HIS A 258 24.14 -8.04 -26.28
CA HIS A 258 24.93 -8.96 -27.09
C HIS A 258 25.52 -8.34 -28.37
N ASN A 259 25.23 -7.06 -28.66
CA ASN A 259 25.78 -6.34 -29.81
C ASN A 259 26.60 -5.10 -29.36
N PRO A 260 27.94 -5.16 -29.41
CA PRO A 260 28.81 -4.08 -28.96
C PRO A 260 28.66 -2.76 -29.75
N GLU A 261 27.96 -2.76 -30.89
CA GLU A 261 27.69 -1.56 -31.69
C GLU A 261 26.50 -0.72 -31.18
N ILE A 262 25.61 -1.28 -30.35
CA ILE A 262 24.41 -0.59 -29.85
C ILE A 262 24.73 0.06 -28.50
N SER A 263 24.57 1.38 -28.39
CA SER A 263 24.84 2.10 -27.14
C SER A 263 23.74 1.89 -26.09
N THR A 264 24.09 1.96 -24.79
CA THR A 264 23.12 1.89 -23.68
C THR A 264 22.02 2.96 -23.80
N ASN A 265 22.35 4.13 -24.36
CA ASN A 265 21.38 5.21 -24.58
C ASN A 265 20.33 4.83 -25.65
N GLU A 266 20.72 4.09 -26.68
CA GLU A 266 19.79 3.62 -27.72
C GLU A 266 18.83 2.53 -27.18
N LEU A 267 19.32 1.67 -26.29
CA LEU A 267 18.50 0.68 -25.58
C LEU A 267 17.53 1.34 -24.57
N LEU A 268 17.95 2.42 -23.91
CA LEU A 268 17.09 3.23 -23.04
C LEU A 268 15.95 3.91 -23.82
N GLU A 269 16.22 4.42 -25.02
CA GLU A 269 15.15 4.95 -25.89
C GLU A 269 14.14 3.88 -26.29
N LYS A 270 14.59 2.66 -26.59
CA LYS A 270 13.67 1.53 -26.84
C LYS A 270 12.82 1.21 -25.60
N PHE A 271 13.43 1.21 -24.42
CA PHE A 271 12.73 0.94 -23.16
C PHE A 271 11.62 1.95 -22.84
N LYS A 272 11.71 3.22 -23.27
CA LYS A 272 10.63 4.20 -23.07
C LYS A 272 9.29 3.73 -23.66
N ASN A 273 9.33 2.90 -24.70
CA ASN A 273 8.15 2.32 -25.34
C ASN A 273 7.83 0.89 -24.86
N TYR A 274 8.42 0.43 -23.74
CA TYR A 274 8.25 -0.94 -23.22
C TYR A 274 6.78 -1.35 -23.08
N ALA A 275 5.89 -0.44 -22.67
CA ALA A 275 4.45 -0.71 -22.57
C ALA A 275 3.82 -1.14 -23.93
N ASN A 276 4.38 -0.68 -25.05
CA ASN A 276 3.90 -0.97 -26.40
C ASN A 276 4.52 -2.24 -27.00
N TRP A 277 5.53 -2.83 -26.36
CA TRP A 277 6.20 -4.02 -26.87
C TRP A 277 5.26 -5.22 -26.91
N THR A 278 5.12 -5.86 -28.06
CA THR A 278 4.33 -7.10 -28.22
C THR A 278 5.18 -8.36 -28.04
N TYR A 279 6.49 -8.23 -28.11
CA TYR A 279 7.51 -9.22 -27.80
C TYR A 279 8.69 -8.55 -27.11
N GLU A 280 9.55 -9.32 -26.45
CA GLU A 280 10.73 -8.76 -25.78
C GLU A 280 11.75 -8.31 -26.82
N GLU A 281 11.91 -6.99 -27.03
CA GLU A 281 12.83 -6.43 -28.02
C GLU A 281 14.30 -6.49 -27.59
N ILE A 282 14.55 -6.59 -26.28
CA ILE A 282 15.89 -6.72 -25.67
C ILE A 282 15.96 -8.08 -24.97
N PRO A 283 16.70 -9.06 -25.51
CA PRO A 283 16.68 -10.44 -25.01
C PRO A 283 16.91 -10.53 -23.49
N CYS A 284 16.02 -11.19 -22.76
CA CYS A 284 16.16 -11.48 -21.32
C CYS A 284 16.28 -10.27 -20.39
N PHE A 285 16.06 -9.06 -20.92
CA PHE A 285 16.12 -7.83 -20.15
C PHE A 285 15.10 -7.82 -19.01
N ALA A 286 13.85 -8.18 -19.30
CA ALA A 286 12.80 -8.18 -18.28
C ALA A 286 13.13 -9.15 -17.15
N ARG A 287 13.69 -10.33 -17.49
CA ARG A 287 14.15 -11.34 -16.53
C ARG A 287 15.20 -10.79 -15.57
N CYS A 288 16.17 -10.04 -16.08
CA CYS A 288 17.18 -9.38 -15.25
C CYS A 288 16.52 -8.37 -14.30
N VAL A 289 15.66 -7.48 -14.83
CA VAL A 289 15.01 -6.44 -14.03
C VAL A 289 14.17 -7.02 -12.88
N VAL A 290 13.38 -8.07 -13.15
CA VAL A 290 12.54 -8.69 -12.11
C VAL A 290 13.34 -9.55 -11.13
N ALA A 291 14.52 -10.03 -11.52
CA ALA A 291 15.42 -10.74 -10.63
C ALA A 291 16.12 -9.79 -9.66
N GLU A 292 16.64 -8.66 -10.13
CA GLU A 292 17.24 -7.62 -9.29
C GLU A 292 16.24 -7.05 -8.28
N LYS A 293 14.96 -7.01 -8.65
CA LYS A 293 13.86 -6.63 -7.75
C LYS A 293 13.48 -7.73 -6.74
N GLY A 294 14.02 -8.95 -6.90
CA GLY A 294 13.67 -10.12 -6.08
C GLY A 294 12.28 -10.70 -6.39
N TRP A 295 11.61 -10.21 -7.44
CA TRP A 295 10.29 -10.67 -7.88
C TRP A 295 10.37 -11.97 -8.67
N PHE A 296 11.54 -12.30 -9.20
CA PHE A 296 11.78 -13.49 -10.00
C PHE A 296 13.01 -14.25 -9.51
N ASP A 297 12.80 -15.51 -9.17
CA ASP A 297 13.84 -16.45 -8.75
C ASP A 297 14.50 -17.02 -10.00
N ILE A 298 15.72 -16.58 -10.27
CA ILE A 298 16.49 -16.96 -11.47
C ILE A 298 16.76 -18.46 -11.50
N ASP A 299 17.04 -19.09 -10.36
CA ASP A 299 17.45 -20.49 -10.27
C ASP A 299 16.26 -21.44 -10.45
N HIS A 300 15.10 -21.06 -9.89
CA HIS A 300 13.89 -21.88 -9.95
C HIS A 300 12.91 -21.44 -11.05
N HIS A 301 13.26 -20.41 -11.83
CA HIS A 301 12.46 -19.85 -12.92
C HIS A 301 11.01 -19.57 -12.53
N ARG A 302 10.81 -18.94 -11.36
CA ARG A 302 9.48 -18.72 -10.77
C ARG A 302 9.34 -17.31 -10.23
N TRP A 303 8.12 -16.80 -10.27
CA TRP A 303 7.77 -15.54 -9.61
C TRP A 303 7.65 -15.72 -8.10
N ASN A 304 8.22 -14.79 -7.35
CA ASN A 304 8.14 -14.74 -5.90
C ASN A 304 6.87 -14.01 -5.48
N LYS A 305 5.79 -14.77 -5.22
CA LYS A 305 4.51 -14.22 -4.77
C LYS A 305 4.69 -13.27 -3.58
N GLN A 306 5.38 -13.73 -2.53
CA GLN A 306 5.48 -12.96 -1.29
C GLN A 306 6.15 -11.62 -1.55
N LYS A 307 7.28 -11.63 -2.27
CA LYS A 307 8.01 -10.39 -2.57
C LYS A 307 7.21 -9.41 -3.43
N ILE A 308 6.45 -9.90 -4.41
CA ILE A 308 5.59 -9.06 -5.26
C ILE A 308 4.44 -8.46 -4.44
N VAL A 309 3.82 -9.26 -3.57
CA VAL A 309 2.74 -8.78 -2.68
C VAL A 309 3.27 -7.74 -1.70
N ASP A 310 4.46 -7.97 -1.13
CA ASP A 310 5.09 -7.03 -0.19
C ASP A 310 5.47 -5.71 -0.88
N ASP A 311 5.97 -5.76 -2.12
CA ASP A 311 6.46 -4.57 -2.83
C ASP A 311 5.36 -3.80 -3.60
N LEU A 312 4.34 -4.49 -4.11
CA LEU A 312 3.34 -3.94 -5.03
C LEU A 312 1.89 -4.13 -4.56
N GLY A 313 1.66 -4.90 -3.51
CA GLY A 313 0.32 -5.21 -2.99
C GLY A 313 -0.34 -6.43 -3.61
N GLU A 314 -1.30 -7.01 -2.88
CA GLU A 314 -2.00 -8.24 -3.27
C GLU A 314 -2.87 -8.08 -4.52
N ASN A 315 -3.44 -6.89 -4.75
CA ASN A 315 -4.30 -6.62 -5.91
C ASN A 315 -3.51 -6.72 -7.24
N LEU A 316 -2.30 -6.16 -7.28
CA LEU A 316 -1.42 -6.23 -8.47
C LEU A 316 -0.95 -7.67 -8.72
N TYR A 317 -0.62 -8.41 -7.65
CA TYR A 317 -0.29 -9.83 -7.79
C TYR A 317 -1.46 -10.63 -8.33
N ASN A 318 -2.65 -10.44 -7.77
CA ASN A 318 -3.85 -11.18 -8.15
C ASN A 318 -4.26 -10.90 -9.60
N TYR A 319 -4.14 -9.65 -10.05
CA TYR A 319 -4.34 -9.26 -11.45
C TYR A 319 -3.45 -10.08 -12.40
N CYS A 320 -2.18 -10.28 -12.04
CA CYS A 320 -1.20 -10.97 -12.89
C CYS A 320 -0.97 -12.45 -12.58
N ARG A 321 -1.71 -13.02 -11.62
CA ARG A 321 -1.47 -14.37 -11.07
C ARG A 321 -1.35 -15.44 -12.15
N TYR A 322 -2.13 -15.34 -13.22
CA TYR A 322 -2.08 -16.33 -14.31
C TYR A 322 -0.84 -16.21 -15.17
N GLU A 323 -0.38 -15.00 -15.46
CA GLU A 323 0.89 -14.84 -16.16
C GLU A 323 2.04 -15.38 -15.31
N PHE A 324 1.98 -15.23 -13.98
CA PHE A 324 2.98 -15.79 -13.07
C PHE A 324 2.94 -17.31 -12.92
N SER A 325 1.88 -17.98 -13.37
CA SER A 325 1.76 -19.45 -13.32
C SER A 325 1.64 -20.09 -14.69
N ARG A 326 1.78 -19.28 -15.76
CA ARG A 326 1.61 -19.74 -17.13
C ARG A 326 2.75 -20.69 -17.50
N PRO A 327 2.44 -21.84 -18.14
CA PRO A 327 3.48 -22.69 -18.72
C PRO A 327 4.31 -21.89 -19.73
N PHE A 328 5.62 -22.06 -19.68
CA PHE A 328 6.55 -21.38 -20.55
C PHE A 328 7.50 -22.35 -21.23
N LYS A 329 7.89 -22.00 -22.46
CA LYS A 329 8.98 -22.66 -23.19
C LYS A 329 10.28 -21.88 -23.08
N ASN A 330 10.19 -20.55 -22.92
CA ASN A 330 11.31 -19.64 -22.82
C ASN A 330 11.15 -18.80 -21.54
N VAL A 331 12.15 -18.85 -20.66
CA VAL A 331 12.14 -18.19 -19.34
C VAL A 331 12.15 -16.66 -19.48
N CYS A 332 12.81 -16.12 -20.49
CA CYS A 332 12.89 -14.68 -20.73
C CYS A 332 11.56 -14.11 -21.22
N THR A 333 10.93 -14.78 -22.18
CA THR A 333 9.56 -14.43 -22.60
C THR A 333 8.56 -14.53 -21.46
N TYR A 334 8.73 -15.51 -20.56
CA TYR A 334 7.88 -15.67 -19.38
C TYR A 334 8.05 -14.51 -18.38
N ALA A 335 9.29 -14.12 -18.09
CA ALA A 335 9.58 -12.96 -17.25
C ALA A 335 9.06 -11.65 -17.87
N PHE A 336 9.25 -11.46 -19.18
CA PHE A 336 8.73 -10.33 -19.94
C PHE A 336 7.21 -10.20 -19.83
N LYS A 337 6.47 -11.30 -20.05
CA LYS A 337 5.01 -11.29 -19.97
C LYS A 337 4.50 -10.94 -18.58
N GLY A 338 5.13 -11.46 -17.52
CA GLY A 338 4.74 -11.11 -16.16
C GLY A 338 5.09 -9.67 -15.78
N LEU A 339 6.26 -9.15 -16.19
CA LEU A 339 6.63 -7.75 -15.93
C LEU A 339 5.70 -6.79 -16.69
N LYS A 340 5.40 -7.10 -17.96
CA LYS A 340 4.42 -6.33 -18.74
C LYS A 340 3.06 -6.32 -18.07
N CYS A 341 2.59 -7.48 -17.61
CA CYS A 341 1.34 -7.54 -16.86
C CYS A 341 1.34 -6.65 -15.62
N LEU A 342 2.42 -6.65 -14.83
CA LEU A 342 2.52 -5.77 -13.65
C LEU A 342 2.41 -4.29 -14.02
N LYS A 343 3.02 -3.88 -15.14
CA LYS A 343 2.89 -2.51 -15.65
C LYS A 343 1.48 -2.18 -16.12
N ASP A 344 0.81 -3.12 -16.77
CA ASP A 344 -0.61 -2.95 -17.12
C ASP A 344 -1.48 -2.90 -15.84
N ALA A 345 -1.15 -3.67 -14.81
CA ALA A 345 -1.87 -3.71 -13.54
C ALA A 345 -1.76 -2.39 -12.76
N GLU A 346 -0.57 -1.77 -12.70
CA GLU A 346 -0.35 -0.47 -12.05
C GLU A 346 -1.34 0.60 -12.57
N LEU A 347 -1.65 0.59 -13.87
CA LEU A 347 -2.57 1.53 -14.48
C LEU A 347 -4.04 1.12 -14.31
N ASN A 348 -4.35 -0.17 -14.51
CA ASN A 348 -5.74 -0.61 -14.61
C ASN A 348 -6.38 -0.94 -13.26
N VAL A 349 -5.62 -1.43 -12.27
CA VAL A 349 -6.17 -1.82 -10.96
C VAL A 349 -6.76 -0.61 -10.23
N ILE A 350 -6.05 0.52 -10.25
CA ILE A 350 -6.50 1.76 -9.59
C ILE A 350 -7.81 2.26 -10.19
N VAL A 351 -7.87 2.34 -11.52
CA VAL A 351 -9.07 2.78 -12.26
C VAL A 351 -10.24 1.83 -12.00
N THR A 352 -10.00 0.53 -12.09
CA THR A 352 -11.03 -0.50 -11.88
C THR A 352 -11.57 -0.45 -10.45
N TYR A 353 -10.70 -0.27 -9.46
CA TYR A 353 -11.09 -0.14 -8.07
C TYR A 353 -11.92 1.13 -7.82
N SER A 354 -11.53 2.27 -8.42
CA SER A 354 -12.31 3.52 -8.35
C SER A 354 -13.74 3.31 -8.87
N HIS A 355 -13.89 2.68 -10.04
CA HIS A 355 -15.22 2.42 -10.63
C HIS A 355 -16.08 1.53 -9.74
N LEU A 356 -15.47 0.52 -9.12
CA LEU A 356 -16.17 -0.37 -8.19
C LEU A 356 -16.60 0.39 -6.93
N LEU A 357 -15.72 1.19 -6.33
CA LEU A 357 -16.05 2.00 -5.15
C LEU A 357 -17.18 2.98 -5.40
N GLU A 358 -17.17 3.70 -6.52
CA GLU A 358 -18.25 4.59 -6.91
C GLU A 358 -19.60 3.86 -6.98
N CYS A 359 -19.61 2.64 -7.54
CA CYS A 359 -20.82 1.84 -7.62
C CYS A 359 -21.25 1.26 -6.27
N ILE A 360 -20.31 0.87 -5.41
CA ILE A 360 -20.59 0.43 -4.03
C ILE A 360 -21.30 1.56 -3.27
N ASN A 361 -20.79 2.78 -3.39
CA ASN A 361 -21.35 3.99 -2.77
C ASN A 361 -22.74 4.32 -3.35
N GLU A 362 -22.87 4.33 -4.69
CA GLU A 362 -24.14 4.59 -5.37
C GLU A 362 -25.24 3.58 -4.98
N LYS A 363 -24.86 2.31 -4.73
CA LYS A 363 -25.79 1.27 -4.29
C LYS A 363 -25.97 1.20 -2.77
N ALA A 364 -25.37 2.11 -2.00
CA ALA A 364 -25.39 2.13 -0.53
C ALA A 364 -25.08 0.74 0.07
N THR A 365 -24.04 0.11 -0.46
CA THR A 365 -23.71 -1.28 -0.16
C THR A 365 -22.99 -1.42 1.17
N SER A 366 -23.44 -2.32 2.03
CA SER A 366 -22.72 -2.69 3.26
C SER A 366 -21.57 -3.68 3.01
N MET A 367 -20.55 -3.65 3.88
CA MET A 367 -19.47 -4.64 3.86
C MET A 367 -19.97 -6.09 3.96
N SER A 368 -21.03 -6.35 4.75
CA SER A 368 -21.66 -7.67 4.83
C SER A 368 -22.21 -8.16 3.49
N GLN A 369 -22.79 -7.27 2.67
CA GLN A 369 -23.29 -7.62 1.34
C GLN A 369 -22.14 -7.84 0.35
N LEU A 370 -21.04 -7.10 0.48
CA LEU A 370 -19.83 -7.33 -0.33
C LEU A 370 -19.19 -8.67 -0.03
N LEU A 371 -19.17 -9.10 1.24
CA LEU A 371 -18.64 -10.41 1.62
C LEU A 371 -19.41 -11.57 0.97
N GLU A 372 -20.69 -11.38 0.63
CA GLU A 372 -21.43 -12.40 -0.11
C GLU A 372 -20.89 -12.62 -1.54
N TYR A 373 -20.26 -11.61 -2.15
CA TYR A 373 -19.65 -11.71 -3.48
C TYR A 373 -18.41 -12.61 -3.48
N TYR A 374 -17.74 -12.77 -2.34
CA TYR A 374 -16.60 -13.69 -2.19
C TYR A 374 -16.94 -15.13 -2.61
N HIS A 375 -18.20 -15.53 -2.48
CA HIS A 375 -18.67 -16.87 -2.81
C HIS A 375 -19.24 -17.01 -4.23
N PHE A 376 -19.18 -15.98 -5.07
CA PHE A 376 -19.76 -15.96 -6.44
C PHE A 376 -21.18 -16.56 -6.49
N PRO A 377 -22.14 -15.94 -5.78
CA PRO A 377 -23.49 -16.46 -5.63
C PRO A 377 -24.19 -16.63 -6.99
N LYS A 378 -25.12 -17.59 -7.06
CA LYS A 378 -26.00 -17.76 -8.22
C LYS A 378 -27.01 -16.61 -8.23
N GLY A 379 -26.67 -15.52 -8.92
CA GLY A 379 -27.47 -14.31 -8.98
C GLY A 379 -26.90 -13.19 -8.13
N GLU A 380 -27.16 -11.96 -8.57
CA GLU A 380 -26.55 -10.77 -8.02
C GLU A 380 -27.18 -10.42 -6.66
N ARG A 381 -26.35 -10.31 -5.62
CA ARG A 381 -26.84 -10.03 -4.25
C ARG A 381 -27.12 -8.56 -4.02
N ILE A 382 -26.31 -7.69 -4.62
CA ILE A 382 -26.49 -6.25 -4.57
C ILE A 382 -27.11 -5.84 -5.91
N PRO A 383 -28.39 -5.43 -5.93
CA PRO A 383 -29.08 -5.17 -7.19
C PRO A 383 -28.31 -4.23 -8.11
N CYS A 384 -27.95 -4.72 -9.30
CA CYS A 384 -27.31 -3.95 -10.36
C CYS A 384 -25.94 -3.35 -10.02
N LEU A 385 -25.21 -3.89 -9.04
CA LEU A 385 -23.86 -3.44 -8.72
C LEU A 385 -22.89 -3.68 -9.89
N PHE A 386 -22.88 -4.89 -10.44
CA PHE A 386 -22.06 -5.26 -11.58
C PHE A 386 -22.47 -4.50 -12.82
N ASN A 387 -23.76 -4.28 -13.06
CA ASN A 387 -24.19 -3.43 -14.18
C ASN A 387 -23.65 -1.99 -14.03
N CYS A 388 -23.71 -1.42 -12.83
CA CYS A 388 -23.09 -0.10 -12.57
C CYS A 388 -21.59 -0.13 -12.91
N PHE A 389 -20.86 -1.11 -12.37
CA PHE A 389 -19.44 -1.27 -12.62
C PHE A 389 -19.13 -1.44 -14.12
N ALA A 390 -19.90 -2.30 -14.79
CA ALA A 390 -19.74 -2.62 -16.20
C ALA A 390 -19.95 -1.40 -17.10
N ASN A 391 -20.90 -0.52 -16.76
CA ASN A 391 -21.13 0.72 -17.48
C ASN A 391 -19.97 1.70 -17.29
N ARG A 392 -19.50 1.89 -16.05
CA ARG A 392 -18.35 2.77 -15.76
C ARG A 392 -17.07 2.27 -16.43
N ALA A 393 -16.80 0.98 -16.34
CA ALA A 393 -15.66 0.33 -16.97
C ALA A 393 -15.84 0.11 -18.50
N GLN A 394 -16.98 0.50 -19.07
CA GLN A 394 -17.30 0.35 -20.49
C GLN A 394 -17.06 -1.07 -20.99
N LEU A 395 -17.54 -2.06 -20.24
CA LEU A 395 -17.36 -3.48 -20.57
C LEU A 395 -18.21 -3.91 -21.77
N TYR A 396 -19.25 -3.16 -22.06
CA TYR A 396 -20.20 -3.41 -23.15
C TYR A 396 -20.31 -2.18 -24.05
N ASP A 397 -20.57 -2.40 -25.33
CA ASP A 397 -20.93 -1.34 -26.28
C ASP A 397 -22.44 -1.02 -26.22
N ASN A 398 -22.88 -0.08 -27.06
CA ASN A 398 -24.29 0.32 -27.14
C ASN A 398 -25.24 -0.80 -27.59
N ASN A 399 -24.71 -1.89 -28.17
CA ASN A 399 -25.46 -3.07 -28.59
C ASN A 399 -25.44 -4.20 -27.55
N ASN A 400 -24.85 -3.97 -26.37
CA ASN A 400 -24.58 -4.99 -25.35
C ASN A 400 -23.61 -6.09 -25.81
N GLU A 401 -22.71 -5.77 -26.74
CA GLU A 401 -21.58 -6.62 -27.11
C GLU A 401 -20.37 -6.34 -26.23
N TRP A 402 -19.58 -7.37 -25.97
CA TRP A 402 -18.38 -7.24 -25.13
C TRP A 402 -17.32 -6.37 -25.78
N ILE A 403 -16.84 -5.38 -25.06
CA ILE A 403 -15.59 -4.70 -25.36
C ILE A 403 -14.47 -5.47 -24.66
N ILE A 404 -13.99 -6.53 -25.31
CA ILE A 404 -13.07 -7.52 -24.74
C ILE A 404 -11.82 -6.85 -24.15
N LYS A 405 -11.29 -5.81 -24.81
CA LYS A 405 -10.15 -5.05 -24.30
C LYS A 405 -10.41 -4.47 -22.91
N ASN A 406 -11.62 -3.98 -22.64
CA ASN A 406 -11.98 -3.38 -21.35
C ASN A 406 -12.21 -4.46 -20.28
N TRP A 407 -12.75 -5.61 -20.66
CA TRP A 407 -12.80 -6.78 -19.78
C TRP A 407 -11.40 -7.23 -19.34
N LEU A 408 -10.46 -7.33 -20.27
CA LEU A 408 -9.07 -7.69 -19.97
C LEU A 408 -8.38 -6.63 -19.09
N LYS A 409 -8.67 -5.35 -19.32
CA LYS A 409 -8.18 -4.27 -18.45
C LYS A 409 -8.73 -4.39 -17.04
N ALA A 410 -10.02 -4.66 -16.87
CA ALA A 410 -10.67 -4.74 -15.57
C ALA A 410 -10.23 -5.97 -14.75
N PHE A 411 -10.13 -7.13 -15.40
CA PHE A 411 -9.97 -8.42 -14.70
C PHE A 411 -8.61 -9.08 -14.90
N GLY A 412 -7.76 -8.50 -15.74
CA GLY A 412 -6.44 -9.02 -16.03
C GLY A 412 -6.42 -10.15 -17.07
N PRO A 413 -5.22 -10.67 -17.38
CA PRO A 413 -5.03 -11.70 -18.39
C PRO A 413 -5.70 -13.03 -17.99
N PRO A 414 -6.50 -13.64 -18.89
CA PRO A 414 -7.20 -14.88 -18.60
C PRO A 414 -6.22 -16.07 -18.56
N ARG A 415 -6.59 -17.10 -17.83
CA ARG A 415 -5.81 -18.35 -17.75
C ARG A 415 -5.54 -18.97 -19.13
N ASN A 416 -6.51 -18.90 -20.05
CA ASN A 416 -6.37 -19.42 -21.41
C ASN A 416 -6.43 -18.28 -22.44
N VAL A 417 -5.39 -18.14 -23.26
CA VAL A 417 -5.22 -17.06 -24.26
C VAL A 417 -6.20 -17.23 -25.43
N ASN A 418 -6.72 -18.44 -25.65
CA ASN A 418 -7.78 -18.67 -26.62
C ASN A 418 -9.10 -18.09 -26.06
N MET A 419 -9.39 -16.85 -26.45
CA MET A 419 -10.64 -16.13 -26.16
C MET A 419 -11.90 -16.92 -26.56
N SER A 420 -11.77 -17.96 -27.40
CA SER A 420 -12.86 -18.88 -27.76
C SER A 420 -13.49 -19.57 -26.53
N ASN A 421 -12.74 -19.76 -25.45
CA ASN A 421 -13.27 -20.38 -24.23
C ASN A 421 -14.06 -19.41 -23.36
N VAL A 422 -13.84 -18.10 -23.50
CA VAL A 422 -14.55 -17.09 -22.71
C VAL A 422 -15.84 -16.66 -23.40
N ALA A 423 -15.92 -16.76 -24.73
CA ALA A 423 -17.15 -16.57 -25.49
C ALA A 423 -18.31 -17.49 -25.02
N VAL A 424 -18.01 -18.64 -24.40
CA VAL A 424 -19.02 -19.51 -23.77
C VAL A 424 -19.77 -18.84 -22.62
N CYS A 425 -19.19 -17.80 -22.03
CA CYS A 425 -19.82 -17.03 -20.98
C CYS A 425 -20.85 -16.04 -21.49
N ARG A 426 -20.93 -15.78 -22.81
CA ARG A 426 -21.95 -14.90 -23.39
C ARG A 426 -23.31 -15.58 -23.27
N VAL A 427 -24.24 -14.92 -22.58
CA VAL A 427 -25.63 -15.39 -22.51
C VAL A 427 -26.23 -15.27 -23.93
N PRO A 428 -26.91 -16.31 -24.46
CA PRO A 428 -27.50 -16.24 -25.79
C PRO A 428 -28.50 -15.10 -25.93
N ASP A 429 -28.55 -14.46 -27.10
CA ASP A 429 -29.36 -13.25 -27.33
C ASP A 429 -30.86 -13.47 -27.06
N GLU A 430 -31.40 -14.64 -27.40
CA GLU A 430 -32.79 -14.98 -27.09
C GLU A 430 -33.07 -15.08 -25.58
N ARG A 431 -32.09 -15.52 -24.77
CA ARG A 431 -32.20 -15.51 -23.31
C ARG A 431 -32.09 -14.08 -22.77
N ARG A 432 -31.17 -13.26 -23.29
CA ARG A 432 -30.97 -11.87 -22.87
C ARG A 432 -32.27 -11.04 -22.97
N LYS A 433 -33.06 -11.24 -24.05
CA LYS A 433 -34.36 -10.56 -24.25
C LYS A 433 -35.37 -10.80 -23.13
N THR A 434 -35.27 -11.92 -22.43
CA THR A 434 -36.20 -12.32 -21.36
C THR A 434 -35.67 -12.07 -19.96
N MET A 435 -34.41 -11.63 -19.83
CA MET A 435 -33.73 -11.45 -18.56
C MET A 435 -33.58 -9.96 -18.22
N ASN A 436 -33.58 -9.66 -16.91
CA ASN A 436 -33.17 -8.34 -16.44
C ASN A 436 -31.70 -8.07 -16.80
N VAL A 437 -31.38 -6.84 -17.22
CA VAL A 437 -30.02 -6.44 -17.66
C VAL A 437 -28.95 -6.77 -16.64
N CYS A 438 -29.21 -6.46 -15.38
CA CYS A 438 -28.28 -6.72 -14.29
C CYS A 438 -28.08 -8.22 -14.06
N ALA A 439 -29.15 -9.01 -14.19
CA ALA A 439 -29.09 -10.44 -13.99
C ALA A 439 -28.25 -11.17 -15.05
N TRP A 440 -28.44 -10.85 -16.35
CA TRP A 440 -27.64 -11.51 -17.38
C TRP A 440 -26.20 -11.02 -17.37
N MET A 441 -25.93 -9.72 -17.17
CA MET A 441 -24.55 -9.21 -17.06
C MET A 441 -23.80 -9.85 -15.88
N TYR A 442 -24.48 -10.04 -14.74
CA TYR A 442 -23.89 -10.75 -13.61
C TYR A 442 -23.66 -12.24 -13.86
N GLU A 443 -24.52 -12.91 -14.65
CA GLU A 443 -24.30 -14.30 -15.09
C GLU A 443 -23.02 -14.42 -15.93
N GLU A 444 -22.79 -13.48 -16.85
CA GLU A 444 -21.59 -13.42 -17.68
C GLU A 444 -20.33 -13.14 -16.85
N TYR A 445 -20.40 -12.16 -15.94
CA TYR A 445 -19.33 -11.85 -14.98
C TYR A 445 -18.95 -13.05 -14.14
N ASN A 446 -19.93 -13.70 -13.51
CA ASN A 446 -19.69 -14.90 -12.70
C ASN A 446 -19.05 -16.02 -13.51
N CYS A 447 -19.44 -16.17 -14.77
CA CYS A 447 -18.81 -17.14 -15.66
C CYS A 447 -17.34 -16.75 -15.92
N TRP A 448 -17.07 -15.49 -16.28
CA TRP A 448 -15.71 -14.95 -16.44
C TRP A 448 -14.84 -15.18 -15.20
N GLU A 449 -15.35 -14.84 -14.02
CA GLU A 449 -14.66 -15.04 -12.75
C GLU A 449 -14.41 -16.52 -12.46
N ARG A 450 -15.30 -17.43 -12.85
CA ARG A 450 -15.03 -18.87 -12.72
C ARG A 450 -13.90 -19.36 -13.64
N PHE A 451 -13.68 -18.70 -14.77
CA PHE A 451 -12.49 -18.91 -15.59
C PHE A 451 -11.24 -18.23 -15.01
N ASN A 452 -11.41 -17.13 -14.27
CA ASN A 452 -10.35 -16.35 -13.62
C ASN A 452 -10.07 -16.73 -12.13
N TYR A 453 -10.83 -17.62 -11.48
CA TYR A 453 -10.59 -18.10 -10.10
C TYR A 453 -10.44 -19.63 -9.94
N ASN A 454 -10.02 -20.00 -8.74
CA ASN A 454 -9.35 -21.23 -8.29
C ASN A 454 -10.28 -22.48 -8.18
N THR A 455 -10.81 -23.02 -9.28
CA THR A 455 -11.57 -24.30 -9.24
C THR A 455 -10.69 -25.55 -9.05
N ASN A 456 -9.36 -25.42 -9.03
CA ASN A 456 -8.47 -26.53 -8.66
C ASN A 456 -8.04 -26.56 -7.20
N GLY A 457 -8.41 -25.60 -6.34
CA GLY A 457 -7.83 -25.46 -5.01
C GLY A 457 -8.75 -25.66 -3.79
N SER A 458 -10.05 -25.36 -3.85
CA SER A 458 -10.89 -25.50 -2.64
C SER A 458 -11.52 -26.89 -2.56
N VAL A 459 -11.08 -27.69 -1.59
CA VAL A 459 -11.72 -28.94 -1.18
C VAL A 459 -13.23 -28.72 -0.91
N ALA A 460 -13.60 -27.49 -0.49
CA ALA A 460 -14.98 -27.06 -0.25
C ALA A 460 -15.88 -27.11 -1.51
N TYR A 461 -15.41 -26.64 -2.67
CA TYR A 461 -16.21 -26.62 -3.90
C TYR A 461 -16.42 -28.03 -4.48
N ARG A 462 -15.40 -28.90 -4.45
CA ARG A 462 -15.55 -30.31 -4.86
C ARG A 462 -16.48 -31.09 -3.94
N LYS A 463 -16.46 -30.80 -2.62
CA LYS A 463 -17.40 -31.38 -1.64
C LYS A 463 -18.83 -30.91 -1.89
N ALA A 464 -19.03 -29.64 -2.25
CA ALA A 464 -20.34 -29.07 -2.59
C ALA A 464 -20.91 -29.67 -3.89
N LEU A 465 -20.10 -29.84 -4.95
CA LEU A 465 -20.52 -30.51 -6.19
C LEU A 465 -20.82 -32.00 -5.99
N ARG A 466 -20.04 -32.71 -5.15
CA ARG A 466 -20.35 -34.10 -4.79
C ARG A 466 -21.63 -34.23 -3.97
N LYS A 467 -21.95 -33.25 -3.10
CA LYS A 467 -23.22 -33.18 -2.39
C LYS A 467 -24.40 -32.86 -3.31
N SER A 468 -24.23 -31.96 -4.30
CA SER A 468 -25.33 -31.63 -5.23
C SER A 468 -25.60 -32.72 -6.26
N ASN A 469 -24.59 -33.51 -6.65
CA ASN A 469 -24.75 -34.61 -7.61
C ASN A 469 -25.04 -35.97 -6.94
N GLY A 470 -25.04 -36.04 -5.60
CA GLY A 470 -25.31 -37.25 -4.82
C GLY A 470 -26.74 -37.38 -4.28
N GLN A 471 -27.62 -36.42 -4.55
CA GLN A 471 -29.04 -36.47 -4.17
C GLN A 471 -29.93 -36.44 -5.42
N LYS A 472 -29.99 -37.59 -6.11
CA LYS A 472 -31.21 -38.22 -6.65
C LYS A 472 -30.84 -39.39 -7.56
N MET A 473 -30.90 -40.59 -6.99
CA MET A 473 -31.68 -41.72 -7.52
C MET A 473 -31.79 -42.77 -6.40
N LEU A 474 -32.69 -42.48 -5.45
CA LEU A 474 -33.80 -43.38 -5.15
C LEU A 474 -35.07 -42.61 -5.48
#